data_AF-A0A8B8I006-F1
#
_entry.id   AF-A0A8B8I006-F1
#
_cell.length_a   1.000
_cell.length_b   1.000
_cell.length_c   1.000
_cell.angle_alpha   90.00
_cell.angle_beta   90.00
_cell.angle_gamma   90.00
#
_symmetry.space_group_name_H-M   'P 1'
#
loop_
_entity.id
_entity.type
_entity.pdbx_description
1 polymer ?
#
loop_
_entity_poly.entity_id
_entity_poly.type
_entity_poly.pdbx_seq_one_letter_code
_entity_poly.pdbx_strand_id
1 'polypeptide(L)'
;MYHQLSKITGRLIATTNLQSPLFPVAPIALQRVDPPVIQYNTAQMSTVTESSACPAPGSRRLMPGTNTPYPPVNETIRKRQELFQKEDDVPVFLKGGPFDGILYRFTMLLCILGLVGIGHTVYIHAVPKKQ
;
A
#
# COMPACT_ATOMS: atom_id res chain seq x y z
N MET A 1 0.26 -18.79 27.44
CA MET A 1 -0.74 -18.64 28.53
C MET A 1 -1.97 -18.02 27.92
N TYR A 2 -3.12 -18.70 27.96
CA TYR A 2 -4.37 -18.13 27.46
C TYR A 2 -5.09 -17.43 28.61
N HIS A 3 -5.71 -16.28 28.33
CA HIS A 3 -6.51 -15.53 29.31
C HIS A 3 -7.96 -15.53 28.83
N GLN A 4 -8.89 -15.92 29.71
CA GLN A 4 -10.31 -15.85 29.44
C GLN A 4 -10.91 -14.69 30.24
N LEU A 5 -11.69 -13.86 29.56
CA LEU A 5 -12.43 -12.77 30.18
C LEU A 5 -13.67 -13.33 30.88
N SER A 6 -13.77 -13.14 32.20
CA SER A 6 -14.98 -13.48 32.94
C SER A 6 -16.11 -12.51 32.56
N LYS A 7 -17.21 -13.02 31.98
CA LYS A 7 -18.35 -12.18 31.55
C LYS A 7 -19.11 -11.53 32.70
N ILE A 8 -18.99 -12.08 33.91
CA ILE A 8 -19.72 -11.59 35.09
C ILE A 8 -18.88 -10.56 35.85
N THR A 9 -17.56 -10.76 35.95
CA THR A 9 -16.69 -9.90 36.75
C THR A 9 -15.80 -8.97 35.91
N GLY A 10 -15.76 -9.14 34.58
CA GLY A 10 -14.93 -8.36 33.68
C GLY A 10 -13.42 -8.58 33.83
N ARG A 11 -12.98 -9.42 34.77
CA ARG A 11 -11.55 -9.67 35.03
C ARG A 11 -11.01 -10.73 34.07
N LEU A 12 -9.78 -10.50 33.59
CA LEU A 12 -8.99 -11.47 32.85
C LEU A 12 -8.48 -12.54 33.81
N ILE A 13 -8.93 -13.78 33.63
CA ILE A 13 -8.50 -14.94 34.40
C ILE A 13 -7.51 -15.70 33.53
N ALA A 14 -6.31 -15.97 34.05
CA ALA A 14 -5.37 -16.87 33.39
C ALA A 14 -5.98 -18.28 33.35
N THR A 15 -6.34 -18.76 32.16
CA THR A 15 -6.92 -20.09 32.00
C THR A 15 -5.82 -21.10 31.76
N THR A 16 -5.66 -21.98 32.74
CA THR A 16 -4.74 -23.12 32.66
C THR A 16 -5.38 -24.35 32.00
N ASN A 17 -6.66 -24.29 31.62
CA ASN A 17 -7.46 -25.49 31.31
C ASN A 17 -8.32 -25.44 30.03
N LEU A 18 -8.02 -24.59 29.05
CA LEU A 18 -8.71 -24.68 27.75
C LEU A 18 -7.95 -25.58 26.78
N GLN A 19 -7.97 -26.90 27.03
CA GLN A 19 -8.16 -27.93 26.00
C GLN A 19 -8.16 -29.35 26.61
N SER A 20 -9.34 -29.95 26.69
CA SER A 20 -9.50 -31.39 26.46
C SER A 20 -10.89 -31.61 25.86
N PRO A 21 -11.01 -32.27 24.71
CA PRO A 21 -10.44 -33.60 24.47
C PRO A 21 -9.09 -33.53 23.76
N LEU A 22 -8.32 -34.64 23.82
CA LEU A 22 -7.03 -34.93 23.15
C LEU A 22 -5.78 -35.05 24.06
N PHE A 23 -5.90 -35.85 25.14
CA PHE A 23 -4.84 -36.46 25.97
C PHE A 23 -4.31 -35.66 27.18
N PRO A 24 -4.28 -36.27 28.40
CA PRO A 24 -3.47 -35.75 29.49
C PRO A 24 -2.01 -36.12 29.24
N VAL A 25 -1.18 -35.14 28.86
CA VAL A 25 0.27 -35.35 28.76
C VAL A 25 0.85 -35.22 30.18
N ALA A 26 1.20 -36.34 30.79
CA ALA A 26 2.07 -36.36 31.96
C ALA A 26 3.43 -35.72 31.61
N PRO A 27 4.14 -35.09 32.56
CA PRO A 27 5.45 -34.50 32.27
C PRO A 27 6.49 -35.60 32.01
N ILE A 28 6.60 -36.03 30.76
CA ILE A 28 7.72 -36.86 30.27
C ILE A 28 8.89 -35.92 29.99
N ALA A 29 10.03 -36.21 30.60
CA ALA A 29 11.24 -35.42 30.41
C ALA A 29 11.75 -35.51 28.96
N LEU A 30 11.75 -34.35 28.31
CA LEU A 30 12.67 -33.93 27.25
C LEU A 30 12.79 -34.83 26.00
N GLN A 31 11.68 -35.28 25.42
CA GLN A 31 11.70 -35.76 24.04
C GLN A 31 11.64 -34.54 23.10
N ARG A 32 12.70 -34.32 22.29
CA ARG A 32 12.65 -33.41 21.13
C ARG A 32 11.68 -33.99 20.11
N VAL A 33 10.40 -33.72 20.29
CA VAL A 33 9.36 -33.95 19.29
C VAL A 33 9.22 -32.65 18.53
N ASP A 34 9.31 -32.72 17.20
CA ASP A 34 9.09 -31.55 16.34
C ASP A 34 7.75 -30.89 16.69
N PRO A 35 7.71 -29.55 16.80
CA PRO A 35 6.52 -28.86 17.28
C PRO A 35 5.33 -29.18 16.37
N PRO A 36 4.17 -29.58 16.94
CA PRO A 36 3.03 -29.98 16.14
C PRO A 36 2.53 -28.80 15.29
N VAL A 37 2.20 -29.08 14.04
CA VAL A 37 1.64 -28.11 13.10
C VAL A 37 0.30 -27.62 13.63
N ILE A 38 0.17 -26.31 13.82
CA ILE A 38 -1.06 -25.68 14.31
C ILE A 38 -2.14 -25.82 13.22
N GLN A 39 -3.07 -26.75 13.40
CA GLN A 39 -4.26 -26.88 12.56
C GLN A 39 -5.37 -25.99 13.13
N TYR A 40 -5.70 -24.91 12.42
CA TYR A 40 -6.81 -24.03 12.77
C TYR A 40 -8.15 -24.65 12.34
N ASN A 41 -8.69 -25.53 13.19
CA ASN A 41 -9.93 -26.29 12.91
C ASN A 41 -11.22 -25.52 13.20
N THR A 42 -11.17 -24.21 13.47
CA THR A 42 -12.37 -23.37 13.62
C THR A 42 -12.37 -22.29 12.54
N ALA A 43 -13.52 -22.10 11.88
CA ALA A 43 -13.69 -21.13 10.79
C ALA A 43 -13.36 -19.67 11.18
N GLN A 44 -13.23 -19.40 12.48
CA GLN A 44 -12.88 -18.10 13.06
C GLN A 44 -11.35 -17.88 13.12
N MET A 45 -10.57 -18.94 12.94
CA MET A 45 -9.11 -18.97 13.11
C MET A 45 -8.38 -19.52 11.89
N SER A 46 -9.09 -20.18 10.97
CA SER A 46 -8.52 -20.51 9.67
C SER A 46 -8.17 -19.22 8.95
N THR A 47 -6.92 -19.06 8.54
CA THR A 47 -6.54 -18.14 7.47
C THR A 47 -7.32 -18.58 6.24
N VAL A 48 -8.53 -18.08 6.06
CA VAL A 48 -9.41 -18.46 4.97
C VAL A 48 -8.69 -18.07 3.69
N THR A 49 -8.08 -19.07 3.08
CA THR A 49 -7.77 -19.08 1.66
C THR A 49 -9.02 -18.63 0.93
N GLU A 50 -8.82 -17.66 0.05
CA GLU A 50 -9.74 -16.71 -0.56
C GLU A 50 -10.93 -17.28 -1.36
N SER A 51 -11.29 -18.55 -1.23
CA SER A 51 -12.24 -19.21 -2.13
C SER A 51 -13.72 -19.17 -1.70
N SER A 52 -14.07 -18.78 -0.46
CA SER A 52 -15.45 -18.99 0.05
C SER A 52 -16.25 -17.74 0.41
N ALA A 53 -15.81 -16.51 0.09
CA ALA A 53 -16.59 -15.31 0.43
C ALA A 53 -17.01 -14.43 -0.75
N CYS A 54 -16.29 -14.40 -1.88
CA CYS A 54 -16.68 -13.68 -3.09
C CYS A 54 -15.93 -14.29 -4.29
N PRO A 55 -16.58 -14.54 -5.44
CA PRO A 55 -15.85 -14.92 -6.65
C PRO A 55 -15.15 -13.66 -7.19
N ALA A 56 -13.93 -13.40 -6.73
CA ALA A 56 -13.08 -12.33 -7.26
C ALA A 56 -11.78 -12.94 -7.81
N PRO A 57 -11.37 -12.59 -9.03
CA PRO A 57 -10.20 -13.18 -9.66
C PRO A 57 -8.92 -12.58 -9.04
N GLY A 58 -8.15 -13.40 -8.34
CA GLY A 58 -6.76 -13.11 -7.99
C GLY A 58 -6.47 -12.96 -6.49
N SER A 59 -5.23 -13.31 -6.13
CA SER A 59 -4.69 -13.17 -4.77
C SER A 59 -4.68 -11.70 -4.34
N ARG A 60 -5.50 -11.36 -3.36
CA ARG A 60 -5.65 -10.01 -2.85
C ARG A 60 -4.64 -9.82 -1.72
N ARG A 61 -3.67 -8.91 -1.91
CA ARG A 61 -2.72 -8.58 -0.84
C ARG A 61 -3.49 -8.12 0.40
N LEU A 62 -3.17 -8.71 1.54
CA LEU A 62 -3.68 -8.30 2.85
C LEU A 62 -2.82 -7.16 3.39
N MET A 63 -3.39 -6.32 4.25
CA MET A 63 -2.58 -5.31 4.94
C MET A 63 -1.59 -6.04 5.88
N PRO A 64 -0.30 -5.65 5.93
CA PRO A 64 0.68 -6.32 6.78
C PRO A 64 0.25 -6.34 8.25
N GLY A 65 0.28 -7.52 8.87
CA GLY A 65 -0.10 -7.70 10.28
C GLY A 65 -1.60 -7.79 10.53
N THR A 66 -2.44 -7.85 9.48
CA THR A 66 -3.90 -8.04 9.63
C THR A 66 -4.43 -9.11 8.67
N ASN A 67 -5.63 -9.60 8.95
CA ASN A 67 -6.39 -10.49 8.03
C ASN A 67 -7.34 -9.69 7.11
N THR A 68 -7.12 -8.38 6.97
CA THR A 68 -8.02 -7.50 6.19
C THR A 68 -7.43 -7.22 4.81
N PRO A 69 -8.18 -7.45 3.73
CA PRO A 69 -7.74 -7.08 2.38
C PRO A 69 -7.69 -5.56 2.23
N TYR A 70 -6.81 -5.06 1.36
CA TYR A 70 -6.87 -3.64 0.98
C TYR A 70 -8.24 -3.31 0.35
N PRO A 71 -8.82 -2.15 0.67
CA PRO A 71 -10.05 -1.71 0.04
C PRO A 71 -9.83 -1.59 -1.48
N PRO A 72 -10.82 -1.96 -2.30
CA PRO A 72 -10.70 -1.86 -3.75
C PRO A 72 -10.51 -0.40 -4.15
N VAL A 73 -9.49 -0.13 -4.96
CA VAL A 73 -9.29 1.18 -5.57
C VAL A 73 -10.29 1.37 -6.71
N ASN A 74 -10.75 2.61 -6.92
CA ASN A 74 -11.61 2.94 -8.06
C ASN A 74 -10.90 2.59 -9.38
N GLU A 75 -11.62 2.04 -10.35
CA GLU A 75 -11.08 1.66 -11.65
C GLU A 75 -10.37 2.80 -12.39
N THR A 76 -10.87 4.03 -12.25
CA THR A 76 -10.24 5.22 -12.84
C THR A 76 -8.83 5.45 -12.29
N ILE A 77 -8.65 5.30 -10.97
CA ILE A 77 -7.36 5.42 -10.31
C ILE A 77 -6.44 4.29 -10.77
N ARG A 78 -6.97 3.07 -10.87
CA ARG A 78 -6.19 1.92 -11.34
C ARG A 78 -5.65 2.11 -12.75
N LYS A 79 -6.48 2.58 -13.70
CA LYS A 79 -6.05 2.92 -15.07
C LYS A 79 -4.97 4.00 -15.09
N ARG A 80 -5.07 5.00 -14.21
CA ARG A 80 -4.04 6.05 -14.08
C ARG A 80 -2.76 5.50 -13.47
N GLN A 81 -2.84 4.66 -12.44
CA GLN A 81 -1.68 3.99 -11.86
C GLN A 81 -0.95 3.15 -12.90
N GLU A 82 -1.67 2.35 -13.69
CA GLU A 82 -1.11 1.55 -14.77
C GLU A 82 -0.39 2.43 -15.81
N LEU A 83 -1.00 3.55 -16.22
CA LEU A 83 -0.38 4.52 -17.15
C LEU A 83 0.92 5.12 -16.58
N PHE A 84 0.91 5.59 -15.33
CA PHE A 84 2.05 6.27 -14.73
C PHE A 84 3.14 5.33 -14.19
N GLN A 85 2.82 4.06 -13.95
CA GLN A 85 3.77 3.04 -13.49
C GLN A 85 4.39 2.21 -14.62
N LYS A 86 3.92 2.37 -15.86
CA LYS A 86 4.51 1.70 -17.03
C LYS A 86 6.00 2.07 -17.21
N GLU A 87 6.86 1.07 -17.36
CA GLU A 87 8.31 1.24 -17.53
C GLU A 87 8.65 1.61 -18.99
N ASP A 88 8.40 2.87 -19.36
CA ASP A 88 8.62 3.38 -20.73
C ASP A 88 9.77 4.40 -20.83
N ASP A 89 10.57 4.59 -19.78
CA ASP A 89 11.63 5.62 -19.65
C ASP A 89 11.16 7.08 -19.90
N VAL A 90 9.86 7.31 -20.08
CA VAL A 90 9.27 8.64 -20.25
C VAL A 90 9.25 9.37 -18.89
N PRO A 91 9.77 10.60 -18.82
CA PRO A 91 9.75 11.37 -17.58
C PRO A 91 8.32 11.73 -17.18
N VAL A 92 8.07 11.85 -15.87
CA VAL A 92 6.72 12.02 -15.30
C VAL A 92 5.92 13.20 -15.90
N PHE A 93 6.59 14.28 -16.27
CA PHE A 93 5.96 15.50 -16.82
C PHE A 93 5.56 15.38 -18.30
N LEU A 94 5.91 14.28 -19.00
CA LEU A 94 5.45 13.96 -20.36
C LEU A 94 4.57 12.70 -20.40
N LYS A 95 4.35 12.07 -19.24
CA LYS A 95 3.74 10.73 -19.16
C LYS A 95 2.22 10.75 -19.31
N GLY A 96 1.57 11.91 -19.13
CA GLY A 96 0.13 12.08 -19.32
C GLY A 96 -0.31 12.14 -20.78
N GLY A 97 0.61 12.31 -21.73
CA GLY A 97 0.37 12.18 -23.17
C GLY A 97 0.91 13.35 -24.01
N PRO A 98 0.49 13.47 -25.28
CA PRO A 98 1.03 14.46 -26.21
C PRO A 98 0.71 15.91 -25.82
N PHE A 99 -0.38 16.13 -25.10
CA PHE A 99 -0.76 17.46 -24.60
C PHE A 99 0.28 18.02 -23.63
N ASP A 100 0.86 17.17 -22.79
CA ASP A 100 1.92 17.56 -21.84
C ASP A 100 3.15 18.12 -22.59
N GLY A 101 3.49 17.51 -23.73
CA GLY A 101 4.59 17.96 -24.58
C GLY A 101 4.33 19.33 -25.21
N ILE A 102 3.10 19.59 -25.67
CA ILE A 102 2.72 20.91 -26.21
C ILE A 102 2.78 21.96 -25.10
N LEU A 103 2.20 21.65 -23.94
CA LEU A 103 2.16 22.57 -22.81
C LEU A 103 3.57 22.91 -22.31
N TYR A 104 4.45 21.91 -22.18
CA TYR A 104 5.84 22.10 -21.79
C TYR A 104 6.61 22.99 -22.78
N ARG A 105 6.47 22.74 -24.09
CA ARG A 105 7.18 23.55 -25.11
C ARG A 105 6.65 24.98 -25.16
N PHE A 106 5.35 25.16 -24.98
CA PHE A 106 4.72 26.47 -24.96
C PHE A 106 5.18 27.30 -23.74
N THR A 107 5.21 26.70 -22.55
CA THR A 107 5.69 27.39 -21.35
C THR A 107 7.17 27.74 -21.47
N MET A 108 8.01 26.83 -21.97
CA MET A 108 9.42 27.10 -22.24
C MET A 108 9.63 28.26 -23.21
N LEU A 109 8.84 28.31 -24.29
CA LEU A 109 8.89 29.40 -25.26
C LEU A 109 8.57 30.75 -24.60
N LEU A 110 7.50 30.80 -23.81
CA LEU A 110 7.11 32.03 -23.09
C LEU A 110 8.19 32.47 -22.09
N CYS A 111 8.79 31.54 -21.35
CA CYS A 111 9.88 31.84 -20.43
C CYS A 111 11.10 32.43 -21.15
N ILE A 112 11.51 31.84 -22.27
CA ILE A 112 12.65 32.35 -23.07
C ILE A 112 12.34 33.74 -23.62
N LEU A 113 11.15 33.95 -24.20
CA LEU A 113 10.74 35.28 -24.69
C LEU A 113 10.70 36.31 -23.56
N GLY A 114 10.21 35.93 -22.38
CA GLY A 114 10.21 36.80 -21.20
C GLY A 114 11.62 37.21 -20.79
N LEU A 115 12.57 36.26 -20.74
CA LEU A 115 13.97 36.55 -20.41
C LEU A 115 14.63 37.47 -21.42
N VAL A 116 14.39 37.26 -22.72
CA VAL A 116 14.90 38.14 -23.78
C VAL A 116 14.30 39.55 -23.65
N GLY A 117 13.00 39.64 -23.38
CA GLY A 117 12.31 40.91 -23.15
C GLY A 117 12.90 41.68 -21.97
N ILE A 118 13.17 40.99 -20.85
CA ILE A 118 13.84 41.58 -19.68
C ILE A 118 15.26 42.05 -20.04
N GLY A 119 16.03 41.24 -20.77
CA GLY A 119 17.37 41.65 -21.22
C GLY A 119 17.34 42.91 -22.08
N HIS A 120 16.39 42.99 -23.01
CA HIS A 120 16.20 44.15 -23.88
C HIS A 120 15.79 45.41 -23.10
N THR A 121 14.86 45.29 -22.15
CA THR A 121 14.44 46.43 -21.32
C THR A 121 15.57 46.91 -20.43
N VAL A 122 16.31 46.00 -19.79
CA VAL A 122 17.48 46.34 -18.99
C VAL A 122 18.53 47.05 -19.85
N TYR A 123 18.84 46.56 -21.05
CA TYR A 123 19.82 47.18 -21.94
C TYR A 123 19.45 48.61 -22.34
N ILE A 124 18.20 48.84 -22.75
CA ILE A 124 17.72 50.18 -23.15
C ILE A 124 17.80 51.19 -22.00
N HIS A 125 17.56 50.75 -20.76
CA HIS A 125 17.58 51.63 -19.60
C HIS A 125 18.97 51.79 -18.99
N ALA A 126 19.85 50.79 -19.16
CA ALA A 126 21.20 50.82 -18.63
C ALA A 126 22.17 51.65 -19.49
N VAL A 127 21.95 51.73 -20.81
CA VAL A 127 22.85 52.47 -21.72
C VAL A 127 22.22 53.83 -22.08
N PRO A 128 22.89 54.95 -21.81
CA PRO A 128 22.39 56.27 -22.18
C PRO A 128 22.35 56.42 -23.70
N LYS A 129 21.21 56.88 -24.23
CA LYS A 129 21.07 57.20 -25.65
C LYS A 129 21.75 58.53 -25.92
N LYS A 130 22.67 58.60 -26.90
CA LYS A 130 23.20 59.87 -27.38
C LYS A 130 22.06 60.68 -28.01
N GLN A 131 21.87 61.90 -27.51
CA GLN A 131 21.05 62.94 -28.13
C GLN A 131 21.78 63.54 -29.32
#